data_AF-A0A6M0BK47-F1
#
_entry.id   AF-A0A6M0BK47-F1
#
_cell.length_a   1.000
_cell.length_b   1.000
_cell.length_c   1.000
_cell.angle_alpha   90.00
_cell.angle_beta   90.00
_cell.angle_gamma   90.00
#
_symmetry.space_group_name_H-M   'P 1'
#
loop_
_entity.id
_entity.type
_entity.pdbx_description
1 polymer ?
#
loop_
_entity_poly.entity_id
_entity_poly.type
_entity_poly.pdbx_seq_one_letter_code
_entity_poly.pdbx_strand_id
1 'polypeptide(L)'
;MNKINQDNQYLLHPSIDDLAQLPSSFVEAVTRVKTFALLEMEKETERKQLYYHNCDHVKGVQRRADRIFQAIRPYWEACLDNDIAADYLSRMKQLIDLCAIAHDMVQEFLPQIKPHTSRRRENGVSEAATITKLLDYIKNQNEWISKQTSNHLTLFTDSDLQIITEAINATICWYDTSDNTIYQPDLYSSDKNLSLVARIIALADLGTLGMEGIEAFNQEGSLLFLEENPDIIPRILNPDLPYYETIDKQTLYENIRQRLLKRTRFQVNFAKGRMARFARELKGLTAEAISVLTQDVFKYLNPAIIQEIELLTPTA
;
A
#
# COMPACT_ATOMS: atom_id res chain seq x y z
N MET A 1 -20.93 -34.73 4.45
CA MET A 1 -21.49 -33.82 3.44
C MET A 1 -20.45 -32.75 3.15
N ASN A 2 -19.71 -32.93 2.07
CA ASN A 2 -18.62 -32.06 1.66
C ASN A 2 -19.18 -30.71 1.19
N LYS A 3 -18.96 -29.65 1.98
CA LYS A 3 -19.07 -28.28 1.47
C LYS A 3 -17.82 -28.02 0.63
N ILE A 4 -18.01 -28.16 -0.68
CA ILE A 4 -17.07 -27.75 -1.71
C ILE A 4 -16.77 -26.26 -1.49
N ASN A 5 -15.48 -25.91 -1.40
CA ASN A 5 -14.96 -24.55 -1.45
C ASN A 5 -15.61 -23.79 -2.61
N GLN A 6 -16.46 -22.81 -2.31
CA GLN A 6 -17.04 -21.90 -3.29
C GLN A 6 -16.06 -20.77 -3.69
N ASP A 7 -14.85 -20.76 -3.15
CA ASP A 7 -13.87 -19.67 -3.39
C ASP A 7 -13.03 -19.83 -4.67
N ASN A 8 -13.17 -20.93 -5.41
CA ASN A 8 -12.38 -21.20 -6.63
C ASN A 8 -13.05 -20.77 -7.95
N GLN A 9 -14.17 -20.04 -7.92
CA GLN A 9 -14.94 -19.71 -9.14
C GLN A 9 -14.74 -18.31 -9.74
N TYR A 10 -13.85 -17.46 -9.21
CA TYR A 10 -13.76 -16.05 -9.67
C TYR A 10 -12.35 -15.54 -9.98
N LEU A 11 -11.50 -16.37 -10.58
CA LEU A 11 -10.50 -15.85 -11.51
C LEU A 11 -11.17 -15.73 -12.89
N LEU A 12 -12.18 -14.85 -13.01
CA LEU A 12 -12.54 -14.34 -14.32
C LEU A 12 -11.29 -13.64 -14.83
N HIS A 13 -10.61 -14.22 -15.83
CA HIS A 13 -9.53 -13.52 -16.51
C HIS A 13 -10.09 -12.17 -16.95
N PRO A 14 -9.52 -11.04 -16.49
CA PRO A 14 -10.04 -9.75 -16.85
C PRO A 14 -9.89 -9.60 -18.37
N SER A 15 -11.03 -9.66 -19.07
CA SER A 15 -11.08 -9.51 -20.52
C SER A 15 -11.03 -8.04 -20.85
N ILE A 16 -10.10 -7.66 -21.72
CA ILE A 16 -10.10 -6.35 -22.35
C ILE A 16 -11.35 -6.28 -23.23
N ASP A 17 -12.12 -5.21 -23.11
CA ASP A 17 -13.24 -4.97 -24.00
C ASP A 17 -12.71 -4.85 -25.43
N ASP A 18 -13.08 -5.79 -26.30
CA ASP A 18 -12.66 -5.85 -27.70
C ASP A 18 -13.07 -4.59 -28.49
N LEU A 19 -14.02 -3.80 -27.97
CA LEU A 19 -14.45 -2.52 -28.55
C LEU A 19 -13.64 -1.32 -28.06
N ALA A 20 -12.72 -1.49 -27.11
CA ALA A 20 -11.86 -0.41 -26.63
C ALA A 20 -10.86 -0.01 -27.71
N GLN A 21 -10.68 1.30 -27.92
CA GLN A 21 -9.65 1.83 -28.84
C GLN A 21 -8.25 1.34 -28.41
N LEU A 22 -7.25 1.24 -29.29
CA LEU A 22 -5.88 0.96 -28.85
C LEU A 22 -5.29 2.16 -28.08
N PRO A 23 -4.45 1.95 -27.04
CA PRO A 23 -3.69 3.04 -26.44
C PRO A 23 -2.65 3.54 -27.46
N SER A 24 -2.59 4.84 -27.63
CA SER A 24 -1.66 5.54 -28.54
C SER A 24 -0.31 5.86 -27.89
N SER A 25 -0.23 5.81 -26.56
CA SER A 25 0.98 6.09 -25.78
C SER A 25 1.14 5.15 -24.57
N PHE A 26 2.36 5.05 -24.04
CA PHE A 26 2.60 4.29 -22.80
C PHE A 26 1.78 4.83 -21.62
N VAL A 27 1.59 6.15 -21.56
CA VAL A 27 0.75 6.81 -20.54
C VAL A 27 -0.70 6.31 -20.62
N GLU A 28 -1.26 6.19 -21.82
CA GLU A 28 -2.61 5.64 -22.00
C GLU A 28 -2.68 4.15 -21.65
N ALA A 29 -1.66 3.37 -21.99
CA ALA A 29 -1.56 1.97 -21.62
C ALA A 29 -1.51 1.78 -20.09
N VAL A 30 -0.73 2.63 -19.39
CA VAL A 30 -0.66 2.65 -17.93
C VAL A 30 -1.97 3.12 -17.32
N THR A 31 -2.62 4.14 -17.89
CA THR A 31 -3.90 4.65 -17.41
C THR A 31 -4.98 3.55 -17.40
N ARG A 32 -5.01 2.69 -18.42
CA ARG A 32 -5.93 1.54 -18.44
C ARG A 32 -5.70 0.57 -17.30
N VAL A 33 -4.44 0.21 -17.07
CA VAL A 33 -4.08 -0.71 -15.98
C VAL A 33 -4.42 -0.09 -14.62
N LYS A 34 -4.20 1.22 -14.44
CA LYS A 34 -4.61 1.95 -13.23
C LYS A 34 -6.13 1.92 -13.04
N THR A 35 -6.91 2.15 -14.10
CA THR A 35 -8.38 2.05 -14.06
C THR A 35 -8.83 0.64 -13.67
N PHE A 36 -8.21 -0.39 -14.25
CA PHE A 36 -8.46 -1.78 -13.85
C PHE A 36 -8.18 -2.00 -12.36
N ALA A 37 -7.02 -1.57 -11.87
CA ALA A 37 -6.65 -1.74 -10.46
C ALA A 37 -7.63 -1.03 -9.49
N LEU A 38 -8.07 0.18 -9.83
CA LEU A 38 -9.06 0.92 -9.04
C LEU A 38 -10.42 0.20 -9.01
N LEU A 39 -10.90 -0.30 -10.16
CA LEU A 39 -12.16 -1.04 -10.22
C LEU A 39 -12.10 -2.36 -9.42
N GLU A 40 -10.97 -3.06 -9.45
CA GLU A 40 -10.78 -4.26 -8.63
C GLU A 40 -10.71 -3.91 -7.14
N MET A 41 -10.08 -2.79 -6.79
CA MET A 41 -10.03 -2.31 -5.41
C MET A 41 -11.41 -1.89 -4.88
N GLU A 42 -12.27 -1.29 -5.71
CA GLU A 42 -13.66 -0.98 -5.34
C GLU A 42 -14.44 -2.27 -5.01
N LYS A 43 -14.30 -3.30 -5.85
CA LYS A 43 -14.91 -4.63 -5.62
C LYS A 43 -14.38 -5.28 -4.33
N GLU A 44 -13.06 -5.23 -4.11
CA GLU A 44 -12.42 -5.75 -2.90
C GLU A 44 -12.90 -5.00 -1.66
N THR A 45 -13.00 -3.67 -1.75
CA THR A 45 -13.44 -2.79 -0.67
C THR A 45 -14.86 -3.11 -0.24
N GLU A 46 -15.78 -3.23 -1.19
CA GLU A 46 -17.18 -3.59 -0.91
C GLU A 46 -17.28 -5.00 -0.34
N ARG A 47 -16.63 -5.98 -1.00
CA ARG A 47 -16.71 -7.39 -0.62
C ARG A 47 -16.13 -7.67 0.76
N LYS A 48 -14.99 -7.04 1.08
CA LYS A 48 -14.21 -7.31 2.30
C LYS A 48 -14.41 -6.22 3.35
N GLN A 49 -15.23 -5.20 3.12
CA GLN A 49 -15.42 -4.06 4.03
C GLN A 49 -14.09 -3.41 4.42
N LEU A 50 -13.32 -2.97 3.41
CA LEU A 50 -12.01 -2.35 3.62
C LEU A 50 -12.17 -0.86 3.96
N TYR A 51 -11.78 -0.47 5.17
CA TYR A 51 -11.88 0.92 5.61
C TYR A 51 -10.60 1.72 5.38
N TYR A 52 -9.45 1.05 5.29
CA TYR A 52 -8.16 1.68 5.07
C TYR A 52 -7.59 1.32 3.69
N HIS A 53 -7.39 0.03 3.37
CA HIS A 53 -6.77 -0.38 2.10
C HIS A 53 -7.79 -0.29 0.96
N ASN A 54 -8.13 0.94 0.57
CA ASN A 54 -9.11 1.28 -0.45
C ASN A 54 -8.59 2.40 -1.38
N CYS A 55 -9.46 2.88 -2.27
CA CYS A 55 -9.09 3.87 -3.28
C CYS A 55 -8.52 5.18 -2.70
N ASP A 56 -8.93 5.58 -1.49
CA ASP A 56 -8.43 6.81 -0.88
C ASP A 56 -7.00 6.65 -0.35
N HIS A 57 -6.69 5.49 0.23
CA HIS A 57 -5.32 5.13 0.63
C HIS A 57 -4.37 5.14 -0.54
N VAL A 58 -4.67 4.42 -1.63
CA VAL A 58 -3.74 4.36 -2.78
C VAL A 58 -3.59 5.70 -3.50
N LYS A 59 -4.62 6.55 -3.49
CA LYS A 59 -4.49 7.96 -3.93
C LYS A 59 -3.59 8.77 -2.99
N GLY A 60 -3.64 8.50 -1.68
CA GLY A 60 -2.70 9.05 -0.69
C GLY A 60 -1.27 8.65 -0.98
N VAL A 61 -1.03 7.35 -1.16
CA VAL A 61 0.28 6.81 -1.54
C VAL A 61 0.77 7.41 -2.85
N GLN A 62 -0.08 7.57 -3.86
CA GLN A 62 0.29 8.21 -5.13
C GLN A 62 0.75 9.67 -4.91
N ARG A 63 0.00 10.47 -4.14
CA ARG A 63 0.40 11.85 -3.82
C ARG A 63 1.74 11.90 -3.09
N ARG A 64 1.97 10.98 -2.15
CA ARG A 64 3.23 10.87 -1.40
C ARG A 64 4.39 10.47 -2.32
N ALA A 65 4.19 9.45 -3.15
CA ALA A 65 5.17 8.99 -4.13
C ALA A 65 5.55 10.10 -5.11
N ASP A 66 4.59 10.92 -5.55
CA ASP A 66 4.84 12.07 -6.42
C ASP A 66 5.70 13.13 -5.74
N ARG A 67 5.44 13.45 -4.47
CA ARG A 67 6.27 14.39 -3.70
C ARG A 67 7.70 13.89 -3.54
N ILE A 68 7.88 12.59 -3.25
CA ILE A 68 9.20 11.96 -3.15
C ILE A 68 9.90 12.01 -4.52
N PHE A 69 9.22 11.59 -5.59
CA PHE A 69 9.79 11.60 -6.95
C PHE A 69 10.25 13.01 -7.35
N GLN A 70 9.42 14.04 -7.19
CA GLN A 70 9.80 15.40 -7.55
C GLN A 70 11.01 15.89 -6.75
N ALA A 71 11.09 15.55 -5.46
CA ALA A 71 12.22 15.92 -4.60
C ALA A 71 13.54 15.27 -5.04
N ILE A 72 13.51 14.01 -5.46
CA ILE A 72 14.74 13.28 -5.83
C ILE A 72 15.07 13.34 -7.32
N ARG A 73 14.11 13.73 -8.17
CA ARG A 73 14.25 13.74 -9.64
C ARG A 73 15.52 14.44 -10.12
N PRO A 74 15.90 15.65 -9.65
CA PRO A 74 17.12 16.32 -10.12
C PRO A 74 18.39 15.49 -9.87
N TYR A 75 18.44 14.77 -8.75
CA TYR A 75 19.58 13.93 -8.38
C TYR A 75 19.60 12.61 -9.13
N TRP A 76 18.42 12.06 -9.44
CA TRP A 76 18.31 10.88 -10.30
C TRP A 76 18.72 11.22 -11.74
N GLU A 77 18.23 12.34 -12.27
CA GLU A 77 18.56 12.84 -13.62
C GLU A 77 20.07 13.04 -13.80
N ALA A 78 20.76 13.60 -12.80
CA ALA A 78 22.20 13.82 -12.83
C ALA A 78 23.04 12.52 -12.91
N CYS A 79 22.45 11.35 -12.63
CA CYS A 79 23.11 10.05 -12.71
C CYS A 79 22.85 9.32 -14.05
N LEU A 80 22.09 9.91 -14.96
CA LEU A 80 21.69 9.29 -16.23
C LEU A 80 22.42 9.94 -17.41
N ASP A 81 22.51 9.21 -18.52
CA ASP A 81 22.95 9.77 -19.79
C ASP A 81 21.92 10.79 -20.30
N ASN A 82 22.38 12.01 -20.62
CA ASN A 82 21.52 13.15 -20.97
C ASN A 82 20.53 12.86 -22.12
N ASP A 83 20.94 12.04 -23.08
CA ASP A 83 20.15 11.77 -24.30
C ASP A 83 18.91 10.88 -24.02
N ILE A 84 18.92 10.11 -22.92
CA ILE A 84 17.82 9.19 -22.56
C ILE A 84 17.11 9.57 -21.26
N ALA A 85 17.68 10.50 -20.48
CA ALA A 85 17.22 10.81 -19.13
C ALA A 85 15.75 11.22 -19.08
N ALA A 86 15.31 12.08 -20.00
CA ALA A 86 13.94 12.58 -20.02
C ALA A 86 12.90 11.47 -20.26
N ASP A 87 13.11 10.63 -21.27
CA ASP A 87 12.21 9.53 -21.63
C ASP A 87 12.21 8.44 -20.55
N TYR A 88 13.39 8.11 -20.02
CA TYR A 88 13.52 7.16 -18.93
C TYR A 88 12.77 7.63 -17.68
N LEU A 89 12.98 8.87 -17.23
CA LEU A 89 12.32 9.42 -16.05
C LEU A 89 10.80 9.56 -16.26
N SER A 90 10.36 9.90 -17.47
CA SER A 90 8.95 9.90 -17.83
C SER A 90 8.34 8.51 -17.67
N ARG A 91 9.02 7.47 -18.17
CA ARG A 91 8.58 6.07 -18.00
C ARG A 91 8.57 5.64 -16.54
N MET A 92 9.62 5.95 -15.77
CA MET A 92 9.69 5.64 -14.34
C MET A 92 8.57 6.32 -13.54
N LYS A 93 8.22 7.57 -13.87
CA LYS A 93 7.08 8.24 -13.25
C LYS A 93 5.77 7.49 -13.49
N GLN A 94 5.55 6.99 -14.71
CA GLN A 94 4.36 6.18 -15.00
C GLN A 94 4.34 4.87 -14.20
N LEU A 95 5.49 4.22 -14.00
CA LEU A 95 5.58 3.01 -13.16
C LEU A 95 5.34 3.32 -11.68
N ILE A 96 5.87 4.44 -11.17
CA ILE A 96 5.58 4.92 -9.81
C ILE A 96 4.07 5.12 -9.64
N ASP A 97 3.43 5.82 -10.59
CA ASP A 97 1.99 6.06 -10.55
C ASP A 97 1.16 4.77 -10.57
N LEU A 98 1.59 3.79 -11.37
CA LEU A 98 0.93 2.49 -11.45
C LEU A 98 1.09 1.72 -10.14
N CYS A 99 2.32 1.60 -9.64
CA CYS A 99 2.61 0.85 -8.42
C CYS A 99 1.91 1.45 -7.20
N ALA A 100 1.89 2.78 -7.09
CA ALA A 100 1.19 3.46 -6.00
C ALA A 100 -0.31 3.13 -6.01
N ILE A 101 -0.95 3.12 -7.19
CA ILE A 101 -2.37 2.78 -7.32
C ILE A 101 -2.65 1.30 -7.08
N ALA A 102 -1.73 0.42 -7.49
CA ALA A 102 -2.01 -1.02 -7.54
C ALA A 102 -1.51 -1.81 -6.33
N HIS A 103 -0.55 -1.32 -5.53
CA HIS A 103 0.14 -2.15 -4.51
C HIS A 103 -0.78 -2.86 -3.52
N ASP A 104 -1.94 -2.27 -3.20
CA ASP A 104 -2.95 -2.83 -2.29
C ASP A 104 -4.22 -3.31 -3.01
N MET A 105 -4.16 -3.56 -4.32
CA MET A 105 -5.32 -3.94 -5.15
C MET A 105 -6.07 -5.16 -4.60
N VAL A 106 -5.38 -6.11 -3.96
CA VAL A 106 -5.98 -7.32 -3.36
C VAL A 106 -5.58 -7.41 -1.90
N GLN A 107 -6.55 -7.69 -1.01
CA GLN A 107 -6.30 -7.87 0.44
C GLN A 107 -6.72 -9.25 0.93
N GLU A 108 -5.76 -10.13 1.25
CA GLU A 108 -6.05 -11.48 1.73
C GLU A 108 -5.99 -11.58 3.27
N PHE A 109 -7.05 -12.15 3.85
CA PHE A 109 -7.17 -12.36 5.29
C PHE A 109 -7.25 -13.84 5.62
N LEU A 110 -6.62 -14.24 6.73
CA LEU A 110 -6.81 -15.57 7.28
C LEU A 110 -8.26 -15.74 7.76
N PRO A 111 -8.86 -16.95 7.61
CA PRO A 111 -10.19 -17.22 8.12
C PRO A 111 -10.33 -16.89 9.61
N GLN A 112 -11.41 -16.18 9.97
CA GLN A 112 -11.72 -15.91 11.37
C GLN A 112 -12.26 -17.18 12.04
N ILE A 113 -11.51 -17.69 13.01
CA ILE A 113 -11.87 -18.92 13.76
C ILE A 113 -12.75 -18.60 14.97
N LYS A 114 -12.69 -17.36 15.48
CA LYS A 114 -13.44 -16.91 16.67
C LYS A 114 -14.19 -15.61 16.38
N PRO A 115 -15.42 -15.44 16.91
CA PRO A 115 -16.11 -14.16 16.85
C PRO A 115 -15.37 -13.11 17.69
N HIS A 116 -15.57 -11.83 17.36
CA HIS A 116 -15.00 -10.67 18.08
C HIS A 116 -13.47 -10.68 18.21
N THR A 117 -12.81 -11.18 17.17
CA THR A 117 -11.36 -11.10 17.02
C THR A 117 -10.99 -10.26 15.81
N SER A 118 -9.88 -9.56 15.91
CA SER A 118 -9.33 -8.83 14.77
C SER A 118 -8.98 -9.78 13.63
N ARG A 119 -9.18 -9.34 12.39
CA ARG A 119 -8.66 -10.00 11.19
C ARG A 119 -7.16 -10.18 11.29
N ARG A 120 -6.66 -11.23 10.64
CA ARG A 120 -5.23 -11.52 10.56
C ARG A 120 -4.83 -11.63 9.09
N ARG A 121 -3.61 -11.24 8.79
CA ARG A 121 -2.99 -11.33 7.47
C ARG A 121 -1.73 -12.19 7.58
N GLU A 122 -1.34 -12.78 6.45
CA GLU A 122 -0.06 -13.45 6.30
C GLU A 122 0.84 -12.57 5.43
N ASN A 123 2.11 -12.38 5.85
CA ASN A 123 3.01 -11.45 5.20
C ASN A 123 3.24 -11.83 3.73
N GLY A 124 3.07 -10.88 2.83
CA GLY A 124 3.36 -11.08 1.40
C GLY A 124 2.25 -11.76 0.60
N VAL A 125 1.18 -12.26 1.22
CA VAL A 125 0.11 -12.97 0.49
C VAL A 125 -0.73 -12.00 -0.33
N SER A 126 -1.12 -10.86 0.24
CA SER A 126 -1.86 -9.80 -0.46
C SER A 126 -1.05 -9.24 -1.64
N GLU A 127 0.23 -8.99 -1.41
CA GLU A 127 1.16 -8.43 -2.39
C GLU A 127 1.40 -9.42 -3.54
N ALA A 128 1.61 -10.71 -3.23
CA ALA A 128 1.75 -11.75 -4.25
C ALA A 128 0.48 -11.92 -5.10
N ALA A 129 -0.70 -11.88 -4.48
CA ALA A 129 -1.98 -11.94 -5.18
C ALA A 129 -2.19 -10.71 -6.08
N THR A 130 -1.85 -9.52 -5.57
CA THR A 130 -1.86 -8.27 -6.32
C THR A 130 -0.95 -8.34 -7.54
N ILE A 131 0.32 -8.74 -7.36
CA ILE A 131 1.31 -8.88 -8.44
C ILE A 131 0.78 -9.84 -9.51
N THR A 132 0.31 -11.03 -9.11
CA THR A 132 -0.20 -12.04 -10.05
C THR A 132 -1.32 -11.47 -10.91
N LYS A 133 -2.35 -10.91 -10.28
CA LYS A 133 -3.54 -10.39 -10.96
C LYS A 133 -3.22 -9.18 -11.86
N LEU A 134 -2.33 -8.30 -11.41
CA LEU A 134 -1.91 -7.11 -12.17
C LEU A 134 -1.10 -7.51 -13.40
N LEU A 135 -0.11 -8.39 -13.23
CA LEU A 135 0.74 -8.83 -14.32
C LEU A 135 -0.04 -9.63 -15.37
N ASP A 136 -1.02 -10.45 -14.96
CA ASP A 136 -1.90 -11.16 -15.89
C ASP A 136 -2.70 -10.18 -16.75
N TYR A 137 -3.25 -9.11 -16.16
CA TYR A 137 -3.93 -8.06 -16.93
C TYR A 137 -2.98 -7.34 -17.90
N ILE A 138 -1.77 -6.98 -17.44
CA ILE A 138 -0.78 -6.30 -18.30
C ILE A 138 -0.35 -7.20 -19.46
N LYS A 139 -0.13 -8.50 -19.23
CA LYS A 139 0.22 -9.46 -20.29
C LYS A 139 -0.89 -9.59 -21.31
N ASN A 140 -2.14 -9.74 -20.89
CA ASN A 140 -3.29 -9.76 -21.78
C ASN A 140 -3.38 -8.47 -22.61
N GLN A 141 -3.10 -7.31 -22.00
CA GLN A 141 -3.05 -6.02 -22.70
C GLN A 141 -1.94 -5.96 -23.72
N ASN A 142 -0.73 -6.37 -23.36
CA ASN A 142 0.39 -6.41 -24.27
C ASN A 142 0.13 -7.35 -25.47
N GLU A 143 -0.46 -8.53 -25.24
CA GLU A 143 -0.84 -9.46 -26.29
C GLU A 143 -1.89 -8.88 -27.23
N TRP A 144 -2.91 -8.23 -26.67
CA TRP A 144 -3.97 -7.58 -27.46
C TRP A 144 -3.43 -6.44 -28.33
N ILE A 145 -2.57 -5.57 -27.77
CA ILE A 145 -1.89 -4.51 -28.54
C ILE A 145 -1.00 -5.11 -29.63
N SER A 146 -0.22 -6.16 -29.30
CA SER A 146 0.75 -6.76 -30.23
C SER A 146 0.09 -7.43 -31.43
N LYS A 147 -1.15 -7.94 -31.29
CA LYS A 147 -1.93 -8.49 -32.42
C LYS A 147 -2.32 -7.43 -33.44
N GLN A 148 -2.47 -6.18 -33.03
CA GLN A 148 -2.87 -5.09 -33.93
C GLN A 148 -1.68 -4.26 -34.42
N THR A 149 -0.67 -4.08 -33.58
CA THR A 149 0.56 -3.33 -33.88
C THR A 149 1.78 -3.98 -33.22
N SER A 150 2.64 -4.60 -34.02
CA SER A 150 3.88 -5.23 -33.53
C SER A 150 4.87 -4.18 -32.99
N ASN A 151 5.53 -4.47 -31.87
CA ASN A 151 6.64 -3.68 -31.28
C ASN A 151 6.31 -2.20 -31.01
N HIS A 152 5.11 -1.92 -30.48
CA HIS A 152 4.71 -0.56 -30.16
C HIS A 152 5.33 -0.06 -28.84
N LEU A 153 5.76 1.20 -28.78
CA LEU A 153 6.31 1.86 -27.58
C LEU A 153 5.31 1.96 -26.39
N THR A 154 4.05 1.54 -26.62
CA THR A 154 2.98 1.47 -25.62
C THR A 154 3.05 0.23 -24.76
N LEU A 155 3.80 -0.80 -25.18
CA LEU A 155 3.90 -2.06 -24.47
C LEU A 155 4.70 -1.91 -23.16
N PHE A 156 4.28 -2.64 -22.14
CA PHE A 156 5.13 -2.90 -20.98
C PHE A 156 6.23 -3.89 -21.38
N THR A 157 7.46 -3.60 -21.02
CA THR A 157 8.62 -4.47 -21.20
C THR A 157 8.80 -5.38 -20.00
N ASP A 158 9.60 -6.44 -20.14
CA ASP A 158 9.94 -7.32 -19.01
C ASP A 158 10.60 -6.54 -17.86
N SER A 159 11.39 -5.51 -18.18
CA SER A 159 12.01 -4.63 -17.18
C SER A 159 10.96 -3.85 -16.39
N ASP A 160 9.89 -3.38 -17.03
CA ASP A 160 8.79 -2.71 -16.33
C ASP A 160 8.06 -3.67 -15.39
N LEU A 161 7.80 -4.90 -15.85
CA LEU A 161 7.14 -5.92 -15.04
C LEU A 161 7.98 -6.29 -13.81
N GLN A 162 9.30 -6.36 -13.97
CA GLN A 162 10.24 -6.58 -12.87
C GLN A 162 10.20 -5.42 -11.86
N ILE A 163 10.21 -4.18 -12.33
CA ILE A 163 10.11 -2.99 -11.47
C ILE A 163 8.79 -2.98 -10.71
N ILE A 164 7.67 -3.28 -11.37
CA ILE A 164 6.35 -3.37 -10.73
C ILE A 164 6.35 -4.44 -9.63
N THR A 165 6.89 -5.62 -9.95
CA THR A 165 7.01 -6.74 -9.00
C THR A 165 7.85 -6.36 -7.79
N GLU A 166 9.00 -5.74 -8.02
CA GLU A 166 9.89 -5.30 -6.95
C GLU A 166 9.24 -4.22 -6.08
N ALA A 167 8.57 -3.24 -6.69
CA ALA A 167 7.95 -2.13 -5.97
C ALA A 167 6.80 -2.57 -5.07
N ILE A 168 5.97 -3.51 -5.51
CA ILE A 168 4.88 -4.07 -4.70
C ILE A 168 5.44 -5.00 -3.62
N ASN A 169 6.47 -5.80 -3.90
CA ASN A 169 7.12 -6.60 -2.86
C ASN A 169 7.77 -5.73 -1.77
N ALA A 170 8.29 -4.55 -2.13
CA ALA A 170 8.92 -3.64 -1.19
C ALA A 170 7.92 -3.05 -0.16
N THR A 171 6.61 -3.15 -0.38
CA THR A 171 5.59 -2.71 0.60
C THR A 171 5.28 -3.76 1.67
N ILE A 172 5.74 -5.00 1.50
CA ILE A 172 5.50 -6.10 2.46
C ILE A 172 6.03 -5.70 3.84
N CYS A 173 5.14 -5.66 4.83
CA CYS A 173 5.51 -5.31 6.20
C CYS A 173 5.80 -6.53 7.06
N TRP A 174 6.84 -6.45 7.88
CA TRP A 174 7.17 -7.42 8.93
C TRP A 174 6.98 -6.80 10.30
N TYR A 175 6.58 -7.62 11.28
CA TYR A 175 6.44 -7.18 12.67
C TYR A 175 7.77 -7.35 13.42
N ASP A 176 8.24 -6.28 14.05
CA ASP A 176 9.36 -6.30 14.98
C ASP A 176 8.83 -6.44 16.41
N THR A 177 9.13 -7.57 17.04
CA THR A 177 8.70 -7.87 18.41
C THR A 177 9.46 -7.07 19.47
N SER A 178 10.66 -6.58 19.16
CA SER A 178 11.47 -5.80 20.10
C SER A 178 10.92 -4.39 20.26
N ASP A 179 10.59 -3.75 19.14
CA ASP A 179 10.07 -2.38 19.09
C ASP A 179 8.53 -2.32 19.10
N ASN A 180 7.85 -3.47 18.98
CA ASN A 180 6.39 -3.58 18.84
C ASN A 180 5.82 -2.71 17.72
N THR A 181 6.47 -2.76 16.56
CA THR A 181 6.20 -1.94 15.37
C THR A 181 6.24 -2.81 14.12
N ILE A 182 5.82 -2.27 12.98
CA ILE A 182 6.10 -2.84 11.66
C ILE A 182 7.24 -2.12 10.96
N TYR A 183 7.86 -2.78 9.97
CA TYR A 183 8.85 -2.22 9.06
C TYR A 183 8.82 -2.98 7.71
N GLN A 184 9.31 -2.35 6.64
CA GLN A 184 9.44 -2.97 5.31
C GLN A 184 10.87 -3.50 5.12
N PRO A 185 11.12 -4.83 5.23
CA PRO A 185 12.47 -5.39 5.36
C PRO A 185 13.37 -5.10 4.15
N ASP A 186 12.78 -4.98 2.96
CA ASP A 186 13.52 -4.76 1.72
C ASP A 186 14.26 -3.42 1.70
N LEU A 187 13.78 -2.41 2.44
CA LEU A 187 14.48 -1.13 2.59
C LEU A 187 15.81 -1.24 3.37
N TYR A 188 16.05 -2.35 4.08
CA TYR A 188 17.21 -2.54 4.95
C TYR A 188 18.16 -3.63 4.46
N SER A 189 17.77 -4.40 3.45
CA SER A 189 18.61 -5.48 2.92
C SER A 189 19.80 -4.90 2.15
N SER A 190 21.01 -5.07 2.68
CA SER A 190 22.25 -4.63 2.01
C SER A 190 22.49 -5.32 0.68
N ASP A 191 21.90 -6.51 0.51
CA ASP A 191 22.17 -7.39 -0.62
C ASP A 191 21.16 -7.17 -1.76
N LYS A 192 20.08 -6.43 -1.51
CA LYS A 192 19.09 -6.03 -2.51
C LYS A 192 19.34 -4.59 -2.96
N ASN A 193 19.74 -4.41 -4.21
CA ASN A 193 19.78 -3.09 -4.83
C ASN A 193 18.39 -2.73 -5.38
N LEU A 194 17.49 -2.31 -4.48
CA LEU A 194 16.14 -1.89 -4.84
C LEU A 194 16.17 -0.78 -5.89
N SER A 195 15.33 -0.89 -6.92
CA SER A 195 15.08 0.23 -7.83
C SER A 195 14.57 1.46 -7.07
N LEU A 196 14.84 2.64 -7.63
CA LEU A 196 14.32 3.88 -7.07
C LEU A 196 12.79 3.92 -7.08
N VAL A 197 12.14 3.29 -8.06
CA VAL A 197 10.67 3.11 -8.06
C VAL A 197 10.23 2.34 -6.81
N ALA A 198 10.82 1.18 -6.55
CA ALA A 198 10.47 0.38 -5.38
C ALA A 198 10.68 1.11 -4.05
N ARG A 199 11.81 1.83 -3.94
CA ARG A 199 12.10 2.64 -2.75
C ARG A 199 11.11 3.77 -2.56
N ILE A 200 10.73 4.49 -3.63
CA ILE A 200 9.73 5.56 -3.57
C ILE A 200 8.39 5.01 -3.07
N ILE A 201 7.94 3.88 -3.60
CA ILE A 201 6.66 3.28 -3.23
C ILE A 201 6.66 2.83 -1.77
N ALA A 202 7.69 2.11 -1.33
CA ALA A 202 7.79 1.68 0.06
C ALA A 202 7.81 2.87 1.05
N LEU A 203 8.58 3.92 0.73
CA LEU A 203 8.61 5.15 1.53
C LEU A 203 7.26 5.89 1.56
N ALA A 204 6.55 5.92 0.43
CA ALA A 204 5.25 6.57 0.29
C ALA A 204 4.14 5.83 1.04
N ASP A 205 4.15 4.50 1.02
CA ASP A 205 3.16 3.63 1.67
C ASP A 205 3.08 3.91 3.19
N LEU A 206 4.23 3.91 3.88
CA LEU A 206 4.32 4.24 5.31
C LEU A 206 4.61 5.73 5.57
N GLY A 207 4.34 6.59 4.59
CA GLY A 207 4.80 7.98 4.58
C GLY A 207 3.92 8.99 5.32
N THR A 208 2.69 8.61 5.70
CA THR A 208 1.66 9.53 6.20
C THR A 208 2.15 10.39 7.36
N LEU A 209 2.69 9.78 8.42
CA LEU A 209 3.17 10.52 9.58
C LEU A 209 4.23 11.54 9.18
N GLY A 210 5.26 11.11 8.45
CA GLY A 210 6.39 11.97 8.11
C GLY A 210 6.04 13.09 7.13
N MET A 211 5.06 12.88 6.26
CA MET A 211 4.76 13.79 5.14
C MET A 211 3.51 14.65 5.33
N GLU A 212 2.56 14.18 6.13
CA GLU A 212 1.21 14.75 6.30
C GLU A 212 0.89 15.10 7.75
N GLY A 213 1.64 14.56 8.72
CA GLY A 213 1.54 14.93 10.13
C GLY A 213 0.53 14.10 10.94
N ILE A 214 0.28 14.55 12.18
CA ILE A 214 -0.42 13.79 13.23
C ILE A 214 -1.89 13.54 12.87
N GLU A 215 -2.59 14.51 12.30
CA GLU A 215 -4.02 14.39 12.00
C GLU A 215 -4.29 13.27 10.98
N ALA A 216 -3.60 13.31 9.84
CA ALA A 216 -3.69 12.27 8.82
C ALA A 216 -3.27 10.89 9.37
N PHE A 217 -2.18 10.86 10.17
CA PHE A 217 -1.71 9.65 10.82
C PHE A 217 -2.76 9.03 11.77
N ASN A 218 -3.47 9.85 12.55
CA ASN A 218 -4.52 9.39 13.46
C ASN A 218 -5.79 8.95 12.73
N GLN A 219 -6.14 9.64 11.64
CA GLN A 219 -7.25 9.24 10.78
C GLN A 219 -6.99 7.85 10.18
N GLU A 220 -5.84 7.64 9.56
CA GLU A 220 -5.43 6.32 9.04
C GLU A 220 -5.35 5.27 10.16
N GLY A 221 -4.85 5.67 11.33
CA GLY A 221 -4.83 4.85 12.54
C GLY A 221 -6.21 4.29 12.91
N SER A 222 -7.24 5.12 12.80
CA SER A 222 -8.64 4.79 13.08
C SER A 222 -9.27 3.93 11.98
N LEU A 223 -8.97 4.20 10.71
CA LEU A 223 -9.47 3.41 9.59
C LEU A 223 -8.93 1.98 9.62
N LEU A 224 -7.63 1.82 9.92
CA LEU A 224 -7.01 0.51 10.11
C LEU A 224 -7.66 -0.27 11.25
N PHE A 225 -8.02 0.40 12.35
CA PHE A 225 -8.75 -0.26 13.44
C PHE A 225 -10.09 -0.80 12.99
N LEU A 226 -10.88 -0.01 12.26
CA LEU A 226 -12.19 -0.43 11.76
C LEU A 226 -12.07 -1.59 10.77
N GLU A 227 -11.08 -1.55 9.89
CA GLU A 227 -10.84 -2.61 8.92
C GLU A 227 -10.42 -3.94 9.57
N GLU A 228 -9.54 -3.88 10.57
CA GLU A 228 -9.13 -5.06 11.32
C GLU A 228 -10.27 -5.62 12.17
N ASN A 229 -11.28 -4.81 12.50
CA ASN A 229 -12.36 -5.15 13.43
C ASN A 229 -13.75 -4.87 12.83
N PRO A 230 -14.13 -5.57 11.74
CA PRO A 230 -15.40 -5.32 11.04
C PRO A 230 -16.63 -5.56 11.94
N ASP A 231 -16.49 -6.38 12.98
CA ASP A 231 -17.56 -6.68 13.95
C ASP A 231 -17.97 -5.47 14.79
N ILE A 232 -17.16 -4.41 14.83
CA ILE A 232 -17.43 -3.20 15.61
C ILE A 232 -18.40 -2.27 14.88
N ILE A 233 -18.37 -2.18 13.55
CA ILE A 233 -19.19 -1.23 12.78
C ILE A 233 -20.70 -1.44 13.00
N PRO A 234 -21.26 -2.67 12.86
CA PRO A 234 -22.68 -2.87 13.10
C PRO A 234 -23.12 -2.42 14.48
N ARG A 235 -22.23 -2.49 15.48
CA ARG A 235 -22.49 -2.09 16.87
C ARG A 235 -22.46 -0.58 17.06
N ILE A 236 -21.61 0.13 16.34
CA ILE A 236 -21.61 1.61 16.31
C ILE A 236 -22.88 2.12 15.65
N LEU A 237 -23.26 1.53 14.51
CA LEU A 237 -24.40 1.97 13.71
C LEU A 237 -25.75 1.59 14.33
N ASN A 238 -25.81 0.47 15.06
CA ASN A 238 -27.05 -0.02 15.66
C ASN A 238 -26.80 -0.43 17.12
N PRO A 239 -26.73 0.55 18.04
CA PRO A 239 -26.47 0.29 19.47
C PRO A 239 -27.57 -0.55 20.14
N ASP A 240 -28.77 -0.58 19.55
CA ASP A 240 -29.95 -1.30 20.04
C ASP A 240 -30.13 -2.70 19.41
N LEU A 241 -29.18 -3.17 18.59
CA LEU A 241 -29.25 -4.53 18.02
C LEU A 241 -29.41 -5.54 19.15
N PRO A 242 -30.44 -6.43 19.09
CA PRO A 242 -30.65 -7.42 20.12
C PRO A 242 -29.39 -8.28 20.27
N TYR A 243 -28.93 -8.46 21.51
CA TYR A 243 -27.84 -9.37 21.83
C TYR A 243 -28.29 -10.80 21.50
N TYR A 244 -28.02 -11.26 20.28
CA TYR A 244 -28.19 -12.67 19.90
C TYR A 244 -26.98 -13.53 20.31
N GLU A 245 -26.02 -12.95 21.04
CA GLU A 245 -24.76 -13.58 21.39
C GLU A 245 -24.79 -14.22 22.78
N THR A 246 -24.08 -15.33 22.91
CA THR A 246 -23.84 -16.07 24.16
C THR A 246 -22.88 -15.36 25.13
N ILE A 247 -22.33 -14.20 24.73
CA ILE A 247 -21.38 -13.40 25.51
C ILE A 247 -22.11 -12.23 26.15
N ASP A 248 -21.87 -11.99 27.43
CA ASP A 248 -22.46 -10.86 28.13
C ASP A 248 -21.87 -9.50 27.65
N LYS A 249 -22.68 -8.46 27.74
CA LYS A 249 -22.38 -7.10 27.30
C LYS A 249 -21.10 -6.52 27.91
N GLN A 250 -20.79 -6.84 29.17
CA GLN A 250 -19.60 -6.31 29.84
C GLN A 250 -18.32 -6.93 29.27
N THR A 251 -18.32 -8.25 29.05
CA THR A 251 -17.19 -8.96 28.44
C THR A 251 -16.89 -8.43 27.03
N LEU A 252 -17.94 -8.18 26.24
CA LEU A 252 -17.78 -7.61 24.91
C LEU A 252 -17.20 -6.19 24.94
N TYR A 253 -17.69 -5.31 25.83
CA TYR A 253 -17.15 -3.96 25.96
C TYR A 253 -15.69 -3.96 26.39
N GLU A 254 -15.32 -4.82 27.33
CA GLU A 254 -13.93 -4.95 27.73
C GLU A 254 -13.06 -5.47 26.57
N ASN A 255 -13.55 -6.43 25.78
CA ASN A 255 -12.86 -6.88 24.58
C ASN A 255 -12.63 -5.74 23.58
N ILE A 256 -13.63 -4.90 23.30
CA ILE A 256 -13.49 -3.75 22.40
C ILE A 256 -12.49 -2.74 22.97
N ARG A 257 -12.57 -2.43 24.27
CA ARG A 257 -11.64 -1.53 24.96
C ARG A 257 -10.20 -2.01 24.83
N GLN A 258 -9.94 -3.31 25.04
CA GLN A 258 -8.61 -3.89 24.90
C GLN A 258 -8.09 -3.81 23.47
N ARG A 259 -8.94 -4.02 22.46
CA ARG A 259 -8.55 -3.89 21.05
C ARG A 259 -8.19 -2.44 20.69
N LEU A 260 -8.96 -1.47 21.17
CA LEU A 260 -8.65 -0.04 21.01
C LEU A 260 -7.31 0.33 21.69
N LEU A 261 -7.12 -0.06 22.95
CA LEU A 261 -5.88 0.20 23.69
C LEU A 261 -4.66 -0.46 23.04
N LYS A 262 -4.82 -1.66 22.50
CA LYS A 262 -3.76 -2.32 21.73
C LYS A 262 -3.40 -1.51 20.48
N ARG A 263 -4.40 -1.00 19.77
CA ARG A 263 -4.19 -0.17 18.57
C ARG A 263 -3.48 1.14 18.89
N THR A 264 -3.91 1.86 19.93
CA THR A 264 -3.30 3.13 20.31
C THR A 264 -1.85 2.95 20.76
N ARG A 265 -1.55 1.90 21.54
CA ARG A 265 -0.16 1.52 21.88
C ARG A 265 0.67 1.21 20.64
N PHE A 266 0.12 0.41 19.73
CA PHE A 266 0.80 0.08 18.48
C PHE A 266 1.10 1.34 17.66
N GLN A 267 0.17 2.29 17.58
CA GLN A 267 0.34 3.52 16.81
C GLN A 267 1.48 4.40 17.36
N VAL A 268 1.59 4.54 18.68
CA VAL A 268 2.72 5.23 19.32
C VAL A 268 4.04 4.51 19.02
N ASN A 269 4.07 3.18 19.15
CA ASN A 269 5.27 2.39 18.87
C ASN A 269 5.66 2.46 17.39
N PHE A 270 4.68 2.48 16.48
CA PHE A 270 4.91 2.62 15.06
C PHE A 270 5.55 3.96 14.71
N ALA A 271 5.04 5.06 15.26
CA ALA A 271 5.62 6.39 15.09
C ALA A 271 7.09 6.43 15.55
N LYS A 272 7.38 5.90 16.74
CA LYS A 272 8.75 5.80 17.28
C LYS A 272 9.66 4.92 16.43
N GLY A 273 9.18 3.73 16.10
CA GLY A 273 9.91 2.74 15.31
C GLY A 273 10.28 3.29 13.95
N ARG A 274 9.34 3.98 13.28
CA ARG A 274 9.59 4.63 11.99
C ARG A 274 10.65 5.73 12.11
N MET A 275 10.55 6.62 13.10
CA MET A 275 11.57 7.67 13.31
C MET A 275 12.97 7.06 13.54
N ALA A 276 13.06 6.00 14.36
CA ALA A 276 14.33 5.34 14.66
C ALA A 276 14.94 4.61 13.44
N ARG A 277 14.12 4.25 12.45
CA ARG A 277 14.53 3.50 11.25
C ARG A 277 14.76 4.37 10.03
N PHE A 278 14.23 5.59 10.00
CA PHE A 278 14.17 6.43 8.82
C PHE A 278 15.50 6.64 8.12
N ALA A 279 16.57 6.94 8.87
CA ALA A 279 17.91 7.11 8.29
C ALA A 279 18.40 5.87 7.53
N ARG A 280 18.01 4.66 7.95
CA ARG A 280 18.36 3.41 7.27
C ARG A 280 17.50 3.15 6.05
N GLU A 281 16.24 3.59 6.05
CA GLU A 281 15.31 3.43 4.94
C GLU A 281 15.71 4.27 3.72
N LEU A 282 16.37 5.40 3.98
CA LEU A 282 16.94 6.28 2.95
C LEU A 282 18.30 5.79 2.41
N LYS A 283 18.89 4.74 2.99
CA LYS A 283 20.19 4.20 2.56
C LYS A 283 20.10 3.70 1.12
N GLY A 284 21.01 4.15 0.26
CA GLY A 284 21.03 3.85 -1.17
C GLY A 284 20.61 5.04 -2.05
N LEU A 285 20.14 6.13 -1.44
CA LEU A 285 19.98 7.43 -2.09
C LEU A 285 21.26 8.26 -1.98
N THR A 286 21.41 9.26 -2.86
CA THR A 286 22.51 10.24 -2.76
C THR A 286 22.35 11.11 -1.52
N ALA A 287 23.45 11.70 -1.02
CA ALA A 287 23.43 12.53 0.17
C ALA A 287 22.47 13.74 0.02
N GLU A 288 22.42 14.31 -1.18
CA GLU A 288 21.55 15.42 -1.53
C GLU A 288 20.08 15.02 -1.52
N ALA A 289 19.74 13.86 -2.11
CA ALA A 289 18.39 13.32 -2.05
C ALA A 289 17.96 13.01 -0.61
N ILE A 290 18.84 12.43 0.21
CA ILE A 290 18.59 12.17 1.63
C ILE A 290 18.30 13.49 2.37
N SER A 291 19.07 14.54 2.11
CA SER A 291 18.89 15.85 2.75
C SER A 291 17.52 16.44 2.44
N VAL A 292 17.13 16.52 1.16
CA VAL A 292 15.82 17.08 0.75
C VAL A 292 14.67 16.22 1.28
N LEU A 293 14.78 14.90 1.22
CA LEU A 293 13.74 14.03 1.75
C LEU A 293 13.54 14.21 3.26
N THR A 294 14.63 14.38 4.01
CA THR A 294 14.55 14.55 5.47
C THR A 294 14.01 15.92 5.87
N GLN A 295 14.43 16.98 5.17
CA GLN A 295 14.11 18.36 5.55
C GLN A 295 12.75 18.83 5.02
N ASP A 296 12.41 18.47 3.78
CA ASP A 296 11.28 19.07 3.07
C ASP A 296 10.11 18.11 2.89
N VAL A 297 10.40 16.82 2.69
CA VAL A 297 9.36 15.81 2.38
C VAL A 297 8.85 15.14 3.65
N PHE A 298 9.73 14.54 4.45
CA PHE A 298 9.42 13.83 5.70
C PHE A 298 9.58 14.72 6.95
N LYS A 299 9.31 16.01 6.81
CA LYS A 299 9.55 17.05 7.83
C LYS A 299 8.88 16.80 9.18
N TYR A 300 7.78 16.04 9.22
CA TYR A 300 7.06 15.71 10.44
C TYR A 300 7.62 14.50 11.19
N LEU A 301 8.56 13.75 10.59
CA LEU A 301 9.19 12.61 11.27
C LEU A 301 10.34 13.09 12.16
N ASN A 302 10.00 13.81 13.23
CA ASN A 302 10.95 14.43 14.14
C ASN A 302 10.56 14.22 15.62
N PRO A 303 11.50 14.41 16.57
CA PRO A 303 11.26 14.12 17.98
C PRO A 303 10.08 14.86 18.62
N ALA A 304 9.83 16.12 18.22
CA ALA A 304 8.73 16.92 18.77
C ALA A 304 7.37 16.32 18.39
N ILE A 305 7.21 15.89 17.13
CA ILE A 305 5.99 15.23 16.66
C ILE A 305 5.79 13.87 17.35
N ILE A 306 6.87 13.09 17.55
CA ILE A 306 6.78 11.82 18.27
C ILE A 306 6.31 12.05 19.72
N GLN A 307 6.87 13.05 20.40
CA GLN A 307 6.47 13.40 21.76
C GLN A 307 5.00 13.85 21.83
N GLU A 308 4.53 14.62 20.84
CA GLU A 308 3.13 15.04 20.76
C GLU A 308 2.19 13.84 20.58
N ILE A 309 2.54 12.87 19.73
CA ILE A 309 1.78 11.63 19.57
C ILE A 309 1.70 10.84 20.88
N GLU A 310 2.81 10.72 21.61
CA GLU A 310 2.84 10.05 22.91
C GLU A 310 1.92 10.71 23.94
N LEU A 311 1.86 12.04 23.95
CA LEU A 311 1.04 12.81 24.89
C LEU A 311 -0.45 12.75 24.57
N LEU A 312 -0.80 12.79 23.28
CA LEU A 312 -2.20 12.87 22.82
C LEU A 312 -2.87 11.50 22.69
N THR A 313 -2.10 10.42 22.57
CA THR A 313 -2.63 9.08 22.30
C THR A 313 -2.88 8.29 23.60
N PRO A 314 -4.12 7.91 23.92
CA PRO A 314 -4.41 7.19 25.16
C PRO A 314 -3.89 5.75 25.10
N THR A 315 -2.88 5.44 25.92
CA THR A 315 -2.23 4.12 25.96
C THR A 315 -2.49 3.32 27.23
N ALA A 316 -3.27 3.86 28.18
CA ALA A 316 -3.67 3.23 29.43
C ALA A 316 -5.17 3.40 29.69
#